data_AF-A0A970UV94-F1
#
_entry.id   AF-A0A970UV94-F1
#
_cell.length_a   1.000
_cell.length_b   1.000
_cell.length_c   1.000
_cell.angle_alpha   90.00
_cell.angle_beta   90.00
_cell.angle_gamma   90.00
#
_symmetry.space_group_name_H-M   'P 1'
#
loop_
_entity.id
_entity.type
_entity.pdbx_description
1 polymer ?
#
loop_
_entity_poly.entity_id
_entity_poly.type
_entity_poly.pdbx_seq_one_letter_code
_entity_poly.pdbx_strand_id
1 'polypeptide(L)'
;MQSEFFRQIKLFFPNLPDKLLFHVPNGGSRNKLEAINLKRQGTIPGVADVILLIPKGGFASLCMEFKTDSGRQTAEQKKFQKQAEKAGNKYVIVRSVKEAIENVREYLIVSEK
;
A
#
# COMPACT_ATOMS: atom_id res chain seq x y z
N MET A 1 13.01 -4.27 2.39
CA MET A 1 12.19 -4.27 1.17
C MET A 1 11.40 -2.97 0.99
N GLN A 2 10.48 -2.61 1.89
CA GLN A 2 9.68 -1.37 1.75
C GLN A 2 10.54 -0.09 1.74
N SER A 3 11.51 0.05 2.66
CA SER A 3 12.40 1.23 2.68
C SER A 3 13.23 1.36 1.41
N GLU A 4 13.63 0.23 0.83
CA GLU A 4 14.35 0.18 -0.45
C GLU A 4 13.46 0.65 -1.61
N PHE A 5 12.20 0.20 -1.63
CA PHE A 5 11.21 0.66 -2.59
C PHE A 5 11.06 2.19 -2.56
N PHE A 6 10.90 2.81 -1.39
CA PHE A 6 10.78 4.26 -1.30
C PHE A 6 12.05 5.01 -1.74
N ARG A 7 13.24 4.41 -1.60
CA ARG A 7 14.49 4.99 -2.11
C ARG A 7 14.53 4.96 -3.64
N GLN A 8 14.10 3.85 -4.25
CA GLN A 8 14.19 3.65 -5.70
C GLN A 8 13.06 4.29 -6.48
N ILE A 9 11.83 4.31 -5.95
CA ILE A 9 10.64 4.69 -6.74
C ILE A 9 10.74 6.10 -7.33
N LYS A 10 11.42 7.02 -6.63
CA LYS A 10 11.68 8.39 -7.09
C LYS A 10 12.62 8.47 -8.30
N LEU A 11 13.49 7.48 -8.49
CA LEU A 11 14.38 7.40 -9.66
C LEU A 11 13.60 6.97 -10.91
N PHE A 12 12.62 6.08 -10.74
CA PHE A 12 11.80 5.58 -11.86
C PHE A 12 10.64 6.52 -12.22
N PHE A 13 10.14 7.27 -11.25
CA PHE A 13 9.02 8.21 -11.42
C PHE A 13 9.37 9.57 -10.81
N PRO A 14 10.28 10.35 -11.44
CA PRO A 14 10.75 11.62 -10.88
C PRO A 14 9.64 12.68 -10.75
N ASN A 15 8.57 12.54 -11.55
CA ASN A 15 7.42 13.45 -11.55
C ASN A 15 6.25 12.93 -10.70
N LEU A 16 6.43 11.85 -9.92
CA LEU A 16 5.39 11.36 -9.03
C LEU A 16 5.17 12.36 -7.89
N PRO A 17 3.93 12.80 -7.61
CA PRO A 17 3.65 13.68 -6.48
C PRO A 17 4.10 13.05 -5.15
N ASP A 18 4.94 13.76 -4.40
CA ASP A 18 5.64 13.26 -3.20
C ASP A 18 4.69 12.96 -2.02
N LYS A 19 3.51 13.57 -1.99
CA LYS A 19 2.48 13.35 -0.96
C LYS A 19 1.50 12.24 -1.28
N LEU A 20 1.46 11.76 -2.53
CA LEU A 20 0.45 10.79 -2.96
C LEU A 20 0.94 9.34 -2.91
N LEU A 21 2.19 9.09 -2.54
CA LEU A 21 2.72 7.76 -2.26
C LEU A 21 3.26 7.72 -0.83
N PHE A 22 2.58 6.99 0.06
CA PHE A 22 2.94 6.97 1.48
C PHE A 22 2.77 5.60 2.12
N HIS A 23 3.56 5.36 3.16
CA HIS A 23 3.44 4.19 4.03
C HIS A 23 2.35 4.42 5.08
N VAL A 24 1.57 3.39 5.38
CA VAL A 24 0.60 3.37 6.48
C VAL A 24 1.15 2.55 7.67
N PRO A 25 1.61 3.18 8.76
CA PRO A 25 2.31 2.50 9.85
C PRO A 25 1.38 1.86 10.90
N ASN A 26 0.31 1.17 10.47
CA ASN A 26 -0.73 0.69 11.38
C ASN A 26 -0.38 -0.59 12.17
N GLY A 27 0.83 -1.16 12.00
CA GLY A 27 1.23 -2.43 12.61
C GLY A 27 2.17 -2.33 13.83
N GLY A 28 2.49 -1.13 14.33
CA GLY A 28 3.80 -0.90 14.95
C GLY A 28 3.93 -0.59 16.44
N SER A 29 2.86 -0.25 17.19
CA SER A 29 3.08 0.18 18.58
C SER A 29 3.35 -1.02 19.52
N ARG A 30 4.54 -1.02 20.13
CA ARG A 30 4.92 -1.98 21.19
C ARG A 30 4.46 -1.51 22.58
N ASN A 31 4.00 -0.27 22.70
CA ASN A 31 3.48 0.28 23.94
C ASN A 31 1.95 0.10 23.97
N LYS A 32 1.45 -0.63 24.97
CA LYS A 32 0.01 -0.91 25.10
C LYS A 32 -0.84 0.36 25.18
N LEU A 33 -0.39 1.39 25.90
CA LEU A 33 -1.12 2.64 26.05
C LEU A 33 -1.18 3.41 24.73
N GLU A 34 -0.06 3.48 24.02
CA GLU A 34 0.00 4.09 22.70
C GLU A 34 -0.87 3.34 21.70
N ALA A 35 -0.83 2.00 21.67
CA ALA A 35 -1.68 1.18 20.81
C ALA A 35 -3.18 1.39 21.09
N ILE A 36 -3.58 1.55 22.36
CA ILE A 36 -4.96 1.89 22.74
C ILE A 36 -5.33 3.29 22.22
N ASN A 37 -4.45 4.27 22.41
CA ASN A 37 -4.69 5.64 21.93
C ASN A 37 -4.79 5.72 20.41
N LEU A 38 -3.91 5.03 19.68
CA LEU A 38 -3.94 4.92 18.23
C LEU A 38 -5.24 4.28 17.74
N LYS A 39 -5.69 3.20 18.37
CA LYS A 39 -7.01 2.61 18.07
C LYS A 39 -8.17 3.60 18.29
N ARG A 40 -8.12 4.41 19.36
CA ARG A 40 -9.12 5.47 19.62
C ARG A 40 -9.07 6.59 18.57
N GLN A 41 -7.89 6.85 18.00
CA GLN A 41 -7.71 7.81 16.89
C GLN A 41 -8.07 7.22 15.53
N GLY A 42 -8.53 5.95 15.47
CA GLY A 42 -9.00 5.32 14.24
C GLY A 42 -7.94 4.51 13.49
N THR A 43 -6.82 4.15 14.11
CA THR A 43 -5.88 3.19 13.50
C THR A 43 -6.60 1.87 13.21
N ILE A 44 -6.64 1.49 11.93
CA ILE A 44 -7.27 0.26 11.46
C ILE A 44 -6.18 -0.80 11.23
N PRO A 45 -6.25 -1.97 11.90
CA PRO A 45 -5.31 -3.05 11.68
C PRO A 45 -5.49 -3.64 10.27
N GLY A 46 -4.38 -4.01 9.64
CA GLY A 46 -4.40 -4.70 8.35
C GLY A 46 -4.64 -3.82 7.13
N VAL A 47 -4.63 -2.49 7.27
CA VAL A 47 -4.50 -1.59 6.11
C VAL A 47 -3.23 -1.93 5.33
N ALA A 48 -3.29 -1.84 4.00
CA ALA A 48 -2.15 -2.08 3.14
C ALA A 48 -0.94 -1.22 3.55
N ASP A 49 0.24 -1.81 3.45
CA ASP A 49 1.50 -1.16 3.82
C ASP A 49 1.74 0.17 3.11
N VAL A 50 1.44 0.27 1.82
CA VAL A 50 1.67 1.48 1.00
C VAL A 50 0.44 1.81 0.17
N ILE A 51 0.11 3.10 0.08
CA ILE A 51 -0.97 3.60 -0.77
C ILE A 51 -0.38 4.60 -1.76
N LEU A 52 -0.70 4.40 -3.04
CA LEU A 52 -0.57 5.38 -4.12
C LEU A 52 -1.96 5.97 -4.41
N LEU A 53 -2.19 7.16 -3.88
CA LEU A 53 -3.45 7.90 -3.93
C LEU A 53 -3.56 8.71 -5.24
N ILE A 54 -3.56 8.00 -6.36
CA ILE A 54 -3.75 8.58 -7.69
C ILE A 54 -4.81 7.75 -8.42
N PRO A 55 -5.94 8.32 -8.84
CA PRO A 55 -6.89 7.62 -9.69
C PRO A 55 -6.29 7.31 -11.06
N LYS A 56 -6.34 6.04 -11.48
CA LYS A 56 -5.84 5.61 -12.80
C LYS A 56 -6.43 4.26 -13.22
N GLY A 57 -6.64 4.07 -14.52
CA GLY A 57 -7.06 2.78 -15.08
C GLY A 57 -8.38 2.25 -14.53
N GLY A 58 -9.31 3.14 -14.17
CA GLY A 58 -10.61 2.78 -13.57
C GLY A 58 -10.58 2.53 -12.05
N PHE A 59 -9.42 2.69 -11.40
CA PHE A 59 -9.28 2.55 -9.95
C PHE A 59 -9.07 3.91 -9.27
N ALA A 60 -9.54 4.03 -8.02
CA ALA A 60 -9.38 5.24 -7.22
C ALA A 60 -7.97 5.37 -6.59
N SER A 61 -7.33 4.24 -6.27
CA SER A 61 -5.96 4.19 -5.74
C SER A 61 -5.33 2.81 -5.95
N LEU A 62 -4.01 2.73 -5.77
CA LEU A 62 -3.25 1.48 -5.69
C LEU A 62 -2.79 1.24 -4.25
N CYS A 63 -3.24 0.15 -3.65
CA CYS A 63 -2.83 -0.36 -2.35
C CYS A 63 -1.82 -1.50 -2.54
N MET A 64 -0.64 -1.39 -1.93
CA MET A 64 0.41 -2.41 -1.98
C MET A 64 0.70 -2.96 -0.60
N GLU A 65 0.62 -4.27 -0.46
CA GLU A 65 0.96 -5.03 0.75
C GLU A 65 2.26 -5.79 0.53
N PHE A 66 3.28 -5.52 1.34
CA PHE A 66 4.60 -6.11 1.19
C PHE A 66 4.67 -7.41 1.99
N LYS A 67 5.09 -8.50 1.34
CA LYS A 67 5.34 -9.80 1.98
C LYS A 67 6.70 -10.35 1.62
N THR A 68 7.31 -11.08 2.55
CA THR A 68 8.42 -11.98 2.20
C THR A 68 7.90 -13.11 1.32
N ASP A 69 8.78 -13.90 0.69
CA ASP A 69 8.37 -15.02 -0.18
C ASP A 69 7.41 -16.01 0.51
N SER A 70 7.67 -16.32 1.78
CA SER A 70 6.82 -17.18 2.62
C SER A 70 5.72 -16.42 3.37
N GLY A 71 5.77 -15.09 3.38
CA GLY A 71 4.85 -14.22 4.09
C GLY A 71 3.43 -14.32 3.51
N ARG A 72 2.44 -14.39 4.40
CA ARG A 72 1.02 -14.46 4.06
C ARG A 72 0.26 -13.30 4.66
N GLN A 73 -0.84 -12.91 4.02
CA GLN A 73 -1.76 -11.94 4.60
C GLN A 73 -2.40 -12.50 5.87
N THR A 74 -2.58 -11.63 6.86
CA THR A 74 -3.41 -11.91 8.03
C THR A 74 -4.90 -11.85 7.66
N ALA A 75 -5.78 -12.30 8.57
CA ALA A 75 -7.22 -12.20 8.36
C ALA A 75 -7.69 -10.75 8.16
N GLU A 76 -7.16 -9.80 8.95
CA GLU A 76 -7.49 -8.38 8.83
C GLU A 76 -7.01 -7.77 7.50
N GLN A 77 -5.84 -8.19 7.00
CA GLN A 77 -5.34 -7.74 5.69
C GLN A 77 -6.21 -8.23 4.53
N LYS A 78 -6.66 -9.48 4.58
CA LYS A 78 -7.63 -10.01 3.59
C LYS A 78 -8.97 -9.27 3.65
N LYS A 79 -9.42 -8.93 4.85
CA LYS A 79 -10.65 -8.16 5.05
C LYS A 79 -10.52 -6.75 4.48
N PHE A 80 -9.40 -6.07 4.75
CA PHE A 80 -9.10 -4.76 4.16
C PHE A 80 -9.05 -4.83 2.64
N GLN A 81 -8.32 -5.79 2.05
CA GLN A 81 -8.26 -6.01 0.61
C GLN A 81 -9.68 -6.08 0.00
N LYS A 82 -10.53 -6.96 0.52
CA LYS A 82 -11.90 -7.13 0.02
C LYS A 82 -12.71 -5.84 0.06
N GLN A 83 -12.56 -5.04 1.12
CA GLN A 83 -13.27 -3.76 1.26
C GLN A 83 -12.70 -2.69 0.32
N ALA A 84 -11.38 -2.59 0.20
CA ALA A 84 -10.71 -1.64 -0.68
C ALA A 84 -11.06 -1.90 -2.15
N GLU A 85 -11.02 -3.16 -2.58
CA GLU A 85 -11.40 -3.59 -3.94
C GLU A 85 -12.88 -3.30 -4.22
N LYS A 86 -13.78 -3.62 -3.28
CA LYS A 86 -15.21 -3.28 -3.40
C LYS A 86 -15.45 -1.77 -3.50
N ALA A 87 -14.57 -0.96 -2.89
CA ALA A 87 -14.60 0.50 -2.97
C ALA A 87 -13.87 1.06 -4.22
N GLY A 88 -13.49 0.23 -5.18
CA GLY A 88 -12.90 0.66 -6.45
C GLY A 88 -11.38 0.91 -6.41
N ASN A 89 -10.66 0.35 -5.44
CA ASN A 89 -9.20 0.46 -5.36
C ASN A 89 -8.53 -0.81 -5.89
N LYS A 90 -7.35 -0.68 -6.50
CA LYS A 90 -6.53 -1.84 -6.85
C LYS A 90 -5.73 -2.26 -5.61
N TYR A 91 -5.75 -3.54 -5.26
CA TYR A 91 -4.93 -4.09 -4.19
C TYR A 91 -3.97 -5.13 -4.76
N VAL A 92 -2.69 -5.06 -4.38
CA VAL A 92 -1.67 -6.03 -4.80
C VAL A 92 -0.81 -6.46 -3.64
N ILE A 93 -0.40 -7.73 -3.65
CA ILE A 93 0.65 -8.23 -2.77
C ILE A 93 1.95 -8.13 -3.56
N VAL A 94 2.98 -7.54 -2.98
CA VAL A 94 4.30 -7.40 -3.59
C VAL A 94 5.35 -8.11 -2.73
N ARG A 95 6.20 -8.89 -3.38
CA ARG A 95 7.24 -9.74 -2.75
C ARG A 95 8.65 -9.30 -3.07
N SER A 96 8.82 -8.29 -3.93
CA SER A 96 10.10 -7.68 -4.20
C SER A 96 9.97 -6.19 -4.51
N VAL A 97 11.09 -5.47 -4.44
CA VAL A 97 11.17 -4.05 -4.86
C VAL A 97 10.87 -3.91 -6.35
N LYS A 98 11.39 -4.84 -7.16
CA LYS A 98 11.16 -4.89 -8.60
C LYS A 98 9.66 -5.01 -8.90
N GLU A 99 8.99 -5.98 -8.28
CA GLU A 99 7.55 -6.21 -8.45
C GLU A 99 6.72 -5.00 -8.00
N ALA A 100 7.10 -4.34 -6.90
CA ALA A 100 6.41 -3.12 -6.46
C ALA A 100 6.55 -1.98 -7.48
N ILE A 101 7.74 -1.77 -8.04
CA ILE A 101 7.99 -0.75 -9.09
C ILE A 101 7.21 -1.10 -10.36
N GLU A 102 7.17 -2.37 -10.76
CA GLU A 102 6.40 -2.83 -11.93
C GLU A 102 4.90 -2.62 -11.74
N ASN A 103 4.36 -2.92 -10.56
CA ASN A 103 2.95 -2.64 -10.25
C ASN A 103 2.62 -1.15 -10.32
N VAL A 104 3.49 -0.26 -9.81
CA VAL A 104 3.32 1.19 -9.95
C VAL A 104 3.37 1.60 -11.43
N ARG A 105 4.32 1.06 -12.20
CA ARG A 105 4.44 1.33 -13.64
C ARG A 105 3.18 0.95 -14.39
N GLU A 106 2.74 -0.29 -14.23
CA GLU A 106 1.54 -0.81 -14.88
C GLU A 106 0.32 0.03 -14.50
N TYR A 107 0.14 0.31 -13.21
CA TYR A 107 -0.97 1.10 -12.70
C TYR A 107 -1.02 2.51 -13.33
N LEU A 108 0.12 3.18 -13.45
CA LEU A 108 0.21 4.52 -14.00
C LEU A 108 0.12 4.59 -15.53
N ILE A 109 0.40 3.48 -16.24
CA ILE A 109 0.40 3.43 -17.71
C ILE A 109 -0.97 3.01 -18.29
N VAL A 110 -1.86 2.36 -17.52
CA VAL A 110 -3.16 1.91 -18.04
C VAL A 110 -3.90 3.08 -18.71
N SER A 111 -4.03 2.98 -20.04
CA SER A 111 -4.90 3.83 -20.86
C SER A 111 -6.35 3.49 -20.55
N GLU A 112 -7.19 4.52 -20.43
CA GLU A 112 -8.64 4.34 -20.27
C GLU A 112 -9.16 3.44 -21.41
N LYS A 113 -9.93 2.41 -21.04
CA LYS A 113 -10.71 1.62 -22.01
C LYS A 113 -12.00 2.34 -22.32
#